data_AF-U6K281-F1
#
_entry.id   AF-U6K281-F1
#
_cell.length_a   1.000
_cell.length_b   1.000
_cell.length_c   1.000
_cell.angle_alpha   90.00
_cell.angle_beta   90.00
_cell.angle_gamma   90.00
#
_symmetry.space_group_name_H-M   'P 1'
#
loop_
_entity.id
_entity.type
_entity.pdbx_description
1 polymer ?
#
loop_
_entity_poly.entity_id
_entity_poly.type
_entity_poly.pdbx_seq_one_letter_code
_entity_poly.pdbx_strand_id
1 'polypeptide(L)'
;MSFPFYAEFGVHYPKYIPPKDPSERLVDPKKKLAPACTTKCSRWVHEYSACCDRLKARTDGRGNCAGQFEELQTCVDRCVAKDLFKYLK
;
A
#
# COMPACT_ATOMS: atom_id res chain seq x y z
N MET A 1 -6.65 33.16 13.11
CA MET A 1 -7.82 33.28 12.22
C MET A 1 -8.02 31.91 11.58
N SER A 2 -9.13 31.24 11.92
CA SER A 2 -9.49 29.95 11.33
C SER A 2 -9.89 30.17 9.88
N PHE A 3 -9.12 29.62 8.93
CA PHE A 3 -9.50 29.64 7.53
C PHE A 3 -10.81 28.87 7.38
N PRO A 4 -11.89 29.50 6.89
CA PRO A 4 -13.14 28.80 6.65
C PRO A 4 -12.91 27.78 5.53
N PHE A 5 -13.28 26.53 5.80
CA PHE A 5 -13.38 25.46 4.80
C PHE A 5 -14.47 25.80 3.78
N TYR A 6 -14.23 26.79 2.91
CA TYR A 6 -14.97 26.89 1.67
C TYR A 6 -14.45 25.78 0.77
N ALA A 7 -15.30 24.79 0.51
CA ALA A 7 -15.05 23.77 -0.49
C ALA A 7 -14.69 24.46 -1.80
N GLU A 8 -13.40 24.45 -2.14
CA GLU A 8 -12.90 25.09 -3.35
C GLU A 8 -13.56 24.45 -4.57
N PHE A 9 -14.04 25.30 -5.47
CA PHE A 9 -14.62 24.93 -6.77
C PHE A 9 -13.55 24.15 -7.56
N GLY A 10 -13.60 22.81 -7.49
CA GLY A 10 -12.62 21.92 -8.14
C GLY A 10 -12.16 20.72 -7.32
N VAL A 11 -12.52 20.63 -6.03
CA VAL A 11 -12.15 19.46 -5.20
C VAL A 11 -13.06 18.27 -5.54
N HIS A 12 -12.54 17.32 -6.34
CA HIS A 12 -13.25 16.07 -6.62
C HIS A 12 -12.95 15.05 -5.53
N TYR A 13 -13.92 14.82 -4.63
CA TYR A 13 -13.81 13.78 -3.62
C TYR A 13 -13.91 12.38 -4.26
N PRO A 14 -13.16 11.38 -3.77
CA PRO A 14 -13.33 10.00 -4.20
C PRO A 14 -14.73 9.50 -3.83
N LYS A 15 -15.42 8.84 -4.78
CA LYS A 15 -16.75 8.26 -4.53
C LYS A 15 -16.61 7.04 -3.61
N TYR A 16 -17.35 7.03 -2.51
CA TYR A 16 -17.38 5.91 -1.56
C TYR A 16 -18.06 4.68 -2.17
N ILE A 17 -17.44 3.51 -1.99
CA ILE A 17 -17.91 2.19 -2.43
C ILE A 17 -18.36 1.43 -1.18
N PRO A 18 -19.68 1.28 -0.96
CA PRO A 18 -20.18 0.58 0.21
C PRO A 18 -19.87 -0.94 0.10
N PRO A 19 -19.46 -1.58 1.21
CA PRO A 19 -19.32 -3.03 1.28
C PRO A 19 -20.69 -3.69 1.14
N LYS A 20 -20.76 -4.78 0.36
CA LYS A 20 -22.02 -5.46 0.02
C LYS A 20 -22.54 -6.32 1.17
N ASP A 21 -21.62 -6.96 1.90
CA ASP A 21 -21.93 -7.85 3.02
C ASP A 21 -21.44 -7.30 4.36
N PRO A 22 -22.10 -7.63 5.48
CA PRO A 22 -21.66 -7.21 6.81
C PRO A 22 -20.29 -7.79 7.20
N SER A 23 -19.97 -9.02 6.79
CA SER A 23 -18.65 -9.64 7.02
C SER A 23 -17.52 -8.90 6.32
N GLU A 24 -17.83 -8.25 5.19
CA GLU A 24 -16.88 -7.52 4.38
C GLU A 24 -16.42 -6.20 5.04
N ARG A 25 -17.24 -5.65 5.95
CA ARG A 25 -16.92 -4.46 6.75
C ARG A 25 -15.83 -4.71 7.80
N LEU A 26 -15.70 -5.95 8.27
CA LEU A 26 -14.71 -6.31 9.28
C LEU A 26 -13.31 -6.51 8.69
N VAL A 27 -13.21 -6.66 7.35
CA VAL A 27 -11.95 -6.91 6.67
C VAL A 27 -11.34 -5.59 6.19
N ASP A 28 -10.09 -5.34 6.58
CA ASP A 28 -9.32 -4.18 6.13
C ASP A 28 -9.29 -4.10 4.58
N PRO A 29 -9.81 -3.01 3.98
CA PRO A 29 -9.78 -2.81 2.53
C PRO A 29 -8.36 -2.84 1.94
N LYS A 30 -7.34 -2.46 2.70
CA LYS A 30 -5.93 -2.53 2.26
C LYS A 30 -5.54 -3.96 1.87
N LYS A 31 -6.03 -4.99 2.59
CA LYS A 31 -5.73 -6.40 2.29
C LYS A 31 -6.27 -6.85 0.93
N LYS A 32 -7.39 -6.27 0.48
CA LYS A 32 -7.96 -6.57 -0.84
C LYS A 32 -7.20 -5.89 -1.98
N LEU A 33 -6.70 -4.68 -1.73
CA LEU A 33 -5.97 -3.88 -2.73
C LEU A 33 -4.49 -4.30 -2.84
N ALA A 34 -3.89 -4.78 -1.76
CA ALA A 34 -2.51 -5.22 -1.70
C ALA A 34 -2.10 -6.17 -2.84
N PRO A 35 -2.78 -7.30 -3.13
CA PRO A 35 -2.33 -8.25 -4.15
C PRO A 35 -2.25 -7.63 -5.55
N ALA A 36 -3.23 -6.79 -5.92
CA ALA A 36 -3.23 -6.10 -7.22
C ALA A 36 -2.15 -5.01 -7.32
N CYS A 37 -1.70 -4.47 -6.19
CA CYS A 37 -0.61 -3.51 -6.15
C CYS A 37 0.77 -4.20 -6.11
N THR A 38 0.88 -5.34 -5.43
CA THR A 38 2.11 -6.14 -5.41
C THR A 38 2.49 -6.63 -6.81
N THR A 39 1.52 -7.04 -7.64
CA THR A 39 1.78 -7.44 -9.04
C THR A 39 2.29 -6.28 -9.89
N LYS A 40 1.80 -5.06 -9.67
CA LYS A 40 2.29 -3.84 -10.33
C LYS A 40 3.71 -3.45 -9.88
N CYS A 41 4.08 -3.83 -8.66
CA CYS A 41 5.39 -3.57 -8.06
C CYS A 41 6.36 -4.77 -8.19
N SER A 42 6.15 -5.65 -9.18
CA SER A 42 6.90 -6.92 -9.34
C SER A 42 8.42 -6.75 -9.33
N ARG A 43 8.95 -5.68 -9.94
CA ARG A 43 10.39 -5.37 -9.92
C ARG A 43 10.96 -5.35 -8.50
N TRP A 44 10.32 -4.62 -7.61
CA TRP A 44 10.77 -4.48 -6.22
C TRP A 44 10.58 -5.75 -5.41
N VAL A 45 9.57 -6.57 -5.75
CA VAL A 45 9.39 -7.89 -5.16
C VAL A 45 10.59 -8.78 -5.49
N HIS A 46 11.06 -8.77 -6.74
CA HIS A 46 12.23 -9.54 -7.17
C HIS A 46 13.52 -9.08 -6.49
N GLU A 47 13.73 -7.77 -6.34
CA GLU A 47 14.91 -7.22 -5.66
C GLU A 47 14.91 -7.56 -4.17
N TYR A 48 13.75 -7.44 -3.51
CA TYR A 48 13.60 -7.83 -2.12
C TYR A 48 13.83 -9.34 -1.92
N SER A 49 13.26 -10.19 -2.79
CA SER A 49 13.49 -11.64 -2.70
C SER A 49 14.95 -12.01 -2.91
N ALA A 50 15.62 -11.38 -3.89
CA ALA A 50 17.05 -11.59 -4.13
C ALA A 50 17.91 -11.18 -2.91
N CYS A 51 17.55 -10.09 -2.24
CA CYS A 51 18.21 -9.69 -1.01
C CYS A 51 17.98 -10.71 0.12
N CYS A 52 16.74 -11.20 0.30
CA CYS A 52 16.43 -12.22 1.30
C CYS A 52 17.20 -13.52 1.06
N ASP A 53 17.30 -13.97 -0.18
CA ASP A 53 18.03 -15.20 -0.51
C ASP A 53 19.54 -15.03 -0.30
N ARG A 54 20.08 -13.84 -0.60
CA ARG A 54 21.46 -13.50 -0.23
C ARG A 54 21.68 -13.55 1.29
N LEU A 55 20.76 -13.02 2.09
CA LEU A 55 20.88 -13.07 3.56
C LEU A 55 20.80 -14.49 4.09
N LYS A 56 19.91 -15.34 3.56
CA LYS A 56 19.82 -16.76 3.94
C LYS A 56 21.12 -17.53 3.64
N ALA A 57 21.80 -17.17 2.56
CA ALA A 57 23.08 -17.80 2.19
C ALA A 57 24.26 -17.33 3.07
N ARG A 58 24.13 -16.22 3.81
CA ARG A 58 25.19 -15.74 4.71
C ARG A 58 25.12 -16.44 6.07
N THR A 59 26.27 -16.91 6.55
CA THR A 59 26.46 -17.47 7.90
C THR A 59 26.85 -16.41 8.93
N ASP A 60 27.23 -15.21 8.49
CA ASP A 60 27.76 -14.14 9.34
C ASP A 60 26.72 -13.45 10.24
N GLY A 61 25.42 -13.71 10.02
CA GLY A 61 24.31 -13.08 10.75
C GLY A 61 24.22 -11.55 10.59
N ARG A 62 24.99 -10.97 9.66
CA ARG A 62 25.11 -9.51 9.46
C ARG A 62 24.47 -9.07 8.13
N GLY A 63 23.74 -7.96 8.19
CA GLY A 63 23.07 -7.33 7.05
C GLY A 63 21.54 -7.40 7.16
N ASN A 64 20.87 -6.43 6.54
CA ASN A 64 19.41 -6.35 6.46
C ASN A 64 18.97 -6.02 5.02
N CYS A 65 17.69 -6.28 4.72
CA CYS A 65 17.05 -5.92 3.46
C CYS A 65 16.08 -4.75 3.63
N ALA A 66 16.30 -3.91 4.65
CA ALA A 66 15.39 -2.82 5.01
C ALA A 66 15.21 -1.82 3.86
N GLY A 67 16.30 -1.45 3.16
CA GLY A 67 16.20 -0.54 2.02
C GLY A 67 15.34 -1.09 0.88
N GLN A 68 15.54 -2.35 0.49
CA GLN A 68 14.72 -2.99 -0.56
C GLN A 68 13.26 -3.15 -0.12
N PHE A 69 13.04 -3.39 1.18
CA PHE A 69 11.70 -3.49 1.74
C PHE A 69 10.98 -2.13 1.73
N GLU A 70 11.66 -1.05 2.08
CA GLU A 70 11.13 0.32 2.06
C GLU A 70 10.72 0.74 0.64
N GLU A 71 11.53 0.42 -0.37
CA GLU A 71 11.21 0.69 -1.78
C GLU A 71 9.99 -0.10 -2.27
N LEU A 72 9.92 -1.39 -1.93
CA LEU A 72 8.76 -2.23 -2.22
C LEU A 72 7.50 -1.65 -1.57
N GLN A 73 7.59 -1.30 -0.30
CA GLN A 73 6.45 -0.79 0.47
C GLN A 73 6.01 0.58 -0.04
N THR A 74 6.95 1.46 -0.39
CA THR A 74 6.66 2.77 -1.01
C THR A 74 5.89 2.60 -2.32
N CYS A 75 6.28 1.63 -3.16
CA CYS A 75 5.56 1.32 -4.39
C CYS A 75 4.12 0.84 -4.11
N VAL A 76 3.96 -0.11 -3.18
CA VAL A 76 2.65 -0.67 -2.83
C VAL A 76 1.75 0.39 -2.20
N ASP A 77 2.25 1.18 -1.26
CA ASP A 77 1.48 2.23 -0.60
C ASP A 77 1.07 3.33 -1.58
N ARG A 78 1.95 3.72 -2.52
CA ARG A 78 1.61 4.68 -3.58
C ARG A 78 0.52 4.14 -4.53
N CYS A 79 0.48 2.83 -4.75
CA CYS A 79 -0.58 2.19 -5.52
C CYS A 79 -1.91 2.15 -4.74
N VAL A 80 -1.88 1.70 -3.48
CA VAL A 80 -3.05 1.55 -2.62
C VAL A 80 -3.70 2.91 -2.30
N ALA A 81 -2.90 3.96 -2.11
CA ALA A 81 -3.38 5.30 -1.75
C ALA A 81 -4.43 5.86 -2.72
N LYS A 82 -4.43 5.44 -3.99
CA LYS A 82 -5.37 5.91 -5.01
C LYS A 82 -6.79 5.39 -4.79
N ASP A 83 -6.92 4.20 -4.21
CA ASP A 83 -8.18 3.48 -4.11
C ASP A 83 -8.65 3.27 -2.67
N LEU A 84 -7.74 3.31 -1.68
CA LEU A 84 -8.04 3.02 -0.29
C LEU A 84 -9.17 3.88 0.29
N PHE A 85 -9.12 5.19 0.04
CA PHE A 85 -10.14 6.14 0.54
C PHE A 85 -11.51 6.00 -0.14
N LYS A 86 -11.63 5.20 -1.21
CA LYS A 86 -12.95 4.86 -1.77
C LYS A 86 -13.69 3.84 -0.91
N TYR A 87 -12.97 3.05 -0.12
CA TYR A 87 -13.57 2.00 0.72
C TYR A 87 -13.71 2.39 2.19
N LEU A 88 -13.04 3.47 2.61
CA LEU A 88 -13.12 4.03 3.95
C LEU A 88 -14.16 5.15 3.98
N LYS A 89 -15.00 5.15 5.02
CA LYS A 89 -16.03 6.17 5.27
C LYS A 89 -15.62 7.04 6.44
#